data_AF-A0AAJ0D0G1-F1
#
_entry.id   AF-A0AAJ0D0G1-F1
#
_cell.length_a   1.000
_cell.length_b   1.000
_cell.length_c   1.000
_cell.angle_alpha   90.00
_cell.angle_beta   90.00
_cell.angle_gamma   90.00
#
_symmetry.space_group_name_H-M   'P 1'
#
loop_
_entity.id
_entity.type
_entity.pdbx_description
1 polymer ?
#
loop_
_entity_poly.entity_id
_entity_poly.type
_entity_poly.pdbx_seq_one_letter_code
_entity_poly.pdbx_strand_id
1 'polypeptide(L)'
;MTSFHRDAGSPTPQATVEGETQRCVAEMESHYQSHTGLPVNVILIIGRTGVGKSSLLEDITGCTGYSGDSTNPVTEKCQIAKALIGAQKHFIMDTPGFDPENEQKTFIEIARGIEAVANFARFAGILYLSCINQPRFDDFDRKLVNFVHALSGDDYRPRLTFVTTFWTAAGGNQQASFNNRLEMLKSQWLTDSDEHPPRLYQHGRQYDPDGTDTKRCLDWFEGRDQIARHGKDMVARHYGSSTEGETDNITPRICNELKARTPLHSTTAGMLLGLTRPNPPGTTTSPAELPGHARDGTHSQSSHRQQPEPALQPDPNTAAQDEPNESWPSRIFKLAWQNLHFSVKFDGAGAGINIGPRSPPGPRSRPFAMNRGETALLHLTCNIKVFDIFLDPNSVVDQMNFHGLDSSQGGRLRYAEKYGISGDAFSAGWNTRIRRDVQQRFG
;
A
#
# COMPACT_ATOMS: atom_id res chain seq x y z
N MET A 1 -18.98 56.59 20.92
CA MET A 1 -18.81 55.64 19.79
C MET A 1 -17.51 54.88 20.03
N THR A 2 -17.59 53.72 20.65
CA THR A 2 -16.46 52.84 20.95
C THR A 2 -16.51 51.64 20.01
N SER A 3 -15.48 51.48 19.18
CA SER A 3 -15.38 50.40 18.20
C SER A 3 -14.94 49.10 18.87
N PHE A 4 -15.78 48.07 18.79
CA PHE A 4 -15.40 46.69 19.08
C PHE A 4 -14.74 46.11 17.82
N HIS A 5 -13.43 45.91 17.86
CA HIS A 5 -12.76 44.95 16.98
C HIS A 5 -13.07 43.54 17.49
N ARG A 6 -13.68 42.72 16.64
CA ARG A 6 -13.74 41.26 16.86
C ARG A 6 -12.44 40.68 16.36
N ASP A 7 -11.68 40.05 17.25
CA ASP A 7 -10.59 39.16 16.89
C ASP A 7 -11.15 38.01 16.04
N ALA A 8 -10.72 37.97 14.77
CA ALA A 8 -10.86 36.79 13.94
C ALA A 8 -9.86 35.76 14.46
N GLY A 9 -10.36 34.71 15.13
CA GLY A 9 -9.55 33.58 15.56
C GLY A 9 -8.72 33.04 14.39
N SER A 10 -7.42 32.97 14.59
CA SER A 10 -6.50 32.29 13.69
C SER A 10 -6.98 30.84 13.45
N PRO A 11 -7.03 30.36 12.19
CA PRO A 11 -7.40 28.97 11.92
C PRO A 11 -6.40 28.04 12.61
N THR A 12 -6.92 27.08 13.37
CA THR A 12 -6.15 25.97 13.94
C THR A 12 -5.37 25.28 12.81
N PRO A 13 -4.07 24.96 12.98
CA PRO A 13 -3.33 24.21 11.99
C PRO A 13 -4.04 22.88 11.73
N GLN A 14 -4.37 22.57 10.46
CA GLN A 14 -4.80 21.23 10.10
C GLN A 14 -3.69 20.25 10.51
N ALA A 15 -4.05 19.24 11.31
CA ALA A 15 -3.11 18.21 11.71
C ALA A 15 -2.63 17.44 10.47
N THR A 16 -1.34 17.18 10.40
CA THR A 16 -0.77 16.36 9.33
C THR A 16 -1.21 14.92 9.48
N VAL A 17 -1.27 14.15 8.38
CA VAL A 17 -1.62 12.72 8.41
C VAL A 17 -0.68 11.92 9.33
N GLU A 18 0.61 12.28 9.37
CA GLU A 18 1.58 11.69 10.29
C GLU A 18 1.27 12.04 11.75
N GLY A 19 0.87 13.29 12.05
CA GLY A 19 0.44 13.70 13.38
C GLY A 19 -0.83 13.00 13.85
N GLU A 20 -1.82 12.83 12.96
CA GLU A 20 -3.04 12.08 13.27
C GLU A 20 -2.76 10.58 13.47
N THR A 21 -1.83 10.01 12.70
CA THR A 21 -1.37 8.61 12.91
C THR A 21 -0.76 8.45 14.31
N GLN A 22 0.15 9.34 14.71
CA GLN A 22 0.75 9.33 16.05
C GLN A 22 -0.30 9.48 17.15
N ARG A 23 -1.26 10.39 16.96
CA ARG A 23 -2.37 10.59 17.90
C ARG A 23 -3.23 9.35 18.05
N CYS A 24 -3.54 8.67 16.94
CA CYS A 24 -4.28 7.42 16.96
C CYS A 24 -3.54 6.36 17.77
N VAL A 25 -2.24 6.15 17.50
CA VAL A 25 -1.40 5.17 18.23
C VAL A 25 -1.39 5.47 19.73
N ALA A 26 -1.19 6.74 20.13
CA ALA A 26 -1.23 7.14 21.53
C ALA A 26 -2.61 6.93 22.18
N GLU A 27 -3.71 7.17 21.46
CA GLU A 27 -5.06 6.88 21.94
C GLU A 27 -5.27 5.38 22.18
N MET A 28 -4.75 4.51 21.31
CA MET A 28 -4.85 3.06 21.50
C MET A 28 -4.10 2.61 22.77
N GLU A 29 -2.88 3.10 22.97
CA GLU A 29 -2.08 2.79 24.15
C GLU A 29 -2.77 3.27 25.44
N SER A 30 -3.26 4.52 25.45
CA SER A 30 -4.00 5.07 26.58
C SER A 30 -5.30 4.30 26.87
N HIS A 31 -6.01 3.86 25.83
CA HIS A 31 -7.18 2.99 25.99
C HIS A 31 -6.81 1.68 26.68
N TYR A 32 -5.76 1.01 26.20
CA TYR A 32 -5.31 -0.26 26.75
C TYR A 32 -4.90 -0.15 28.23
N GLN A 33 -4.20 0.92 28.60
CA GLN A 33 -3.80 1.19 29.98
C GLN A 33 -5.00 1.50 30.89
N SER A 34 -5.97 2.28 30.40
CA SER A 34 -7.13 2.70 31.21
C SER A 34 -8.23 1.65 31.34
N HIS A 35 -8.38 0.75 30.35
CA HIS A 35 -9.43 -0.27 30.29
C HIS A 35 -8.89 -1.66 30.61
N THR A 36 -8.00 -1.77 31.60
CA THR A 36 -7.51 -3.06 32.15
C THR A 36 -6.94 -4.02 31.09
N GLY A 37 -6.25 -3.50 30.07
CA GLY A 37 -5.64 -4.33 29.03
C GLY A 37 -6.60 -4.80 27.94
N LEU A 38 -7.76 -4.16 27.76
CA LEU A 38 -8.64 -4.46 26.63
C LEU A 38 -8.07 -3.86 25.33
N PRO A 39 -7.74 -4.70 24.32
CA PRO A 39 -7.16 -4.22 23.07
C PRO A 39 -8.21 -3.53 22.20
N VAL A 40 -7.78 -2.49 21.47
CA VAL A 40 -8.62 -1.83 20.46
C VAL A 40 -8.68 -2.63 19.15
N ASN A 41 -9.72 -2.40 18.35
CA ASN A 41 -9.87 -3.03 17.04
C ASN A 41 -9.09 -2.26 15.96
N VAL A 42 -8.16 -2.93 15.28
CA VAL A 42 -7.49 -2.43 14.07
C VAL A 42 -7.96 -3.21 12.84
N ILE A 43 -8.18 -2.51 11.73
CA ILE A 43 -8.44 -3.11 10.42
C ILE A 43 -7.31 -2.70 9.49
N LEU A 44 -6.62 -3.69 8.92
CA LEU A 44 -5.49 -3.49 8.01
C LEU A 44 -5.96 -3.48 6.55
N ILE A 45 -5.54 -2.51 5.75
CA ILE A 45 -5.86 -2.42 4.32
C ILE A 45 -4.63 -2.79 3.50
N ILE A 46 -4.74 -3.76 2.58
CA ILE A 46 -3.66 -4.23 1.70
C ILE A 46 -4.14 -4.17 0.25
N GLY A 47 -3.22 -3.92 -0.68
CA GLY A 47 -3.50 -3.97 -2.11
C GLY A 47 -2.41 -3.29 -2.93
N ARG A 48 -2.55 -3.28 -4.25
CA ARG A 48 -1.61 -2.61 -5.15
C ARG A 48 -1.58 -1.10 -4.92
N THR A 49 -0.58 -0.43 -5.47
CA THR A 49 -0.61 1.03 -5.61
C THR A 49 -1.80 1.44 -6.48
N GLY A 50 -2.49 2.52 -6.12
CA GLY A 50 -3.60 3.07 -6.89
C GLY A 50 -4.97 2.39 -6.72
N VAL A 51 -5.11 1.33 -5.91
CA VAL A 51 -6.39 0.61 -5.78
C VAL A 51 -7.46 1.27 -4.90
N GLY A 52 -7.21 2.49 -4.42
CA GLY A 52 -8.17 3.23 -3.59
C GLY A 52 -8.15 2.91 -2.09
N LYS A 53 -7.03 2.41 -1.55
CA LYS A 53 -6.88 2.09 -0.11
C LYS A 53 -7.12 3.31 0.79
N SER A 54 -6.44 4.42 0.49
CA SER A 54 -6.57 5.66 1.26
C SER A 54 -7.96 6.29 1.12
N SER A 55 -8.58 6.23 -0.07
CA SER A 55 -9.97 6.68 -0.25
C SER A 55 -10.97 5.83 0.54
N LEU A 56 -10.79 4.51 0.59
CA LEU A 56 -11.61 3.65 1.45
C LEU A 56 -11.44 4.00 2.94
N LEU A 57 -10.21 4.29 3.39
CA LEU A 57 -9.96 4.77 4.74
C LEU A 57 -10.73 6.07 5.03
N GLU A 58 -10.67 7.05 4.13
CA GLU A 58 -11.40 8.32 4.26
C GLU A 58 -12.92 8.10 4.32
N ASP A 59 -13.44 7.19 3.50
CA ASP A 59 -14.84 6.80 3.47
C ASP A 59 -15.31 6.17 4.80
N ILE A 60 -14.53 5.25 5.35
CA ILE A 60 -14.84 4.57 6.60
C ILE A 60 -14.71 5.52 7.81
N THR A 61 -13.72 6.40 7.81
CA THR A 61 -13.37 7.24 8.96
C THR A 61 -14.09 8.59 8.95
N GLY A 62 -14.41 9.11 7.76
CA GLY A 62 -14.83 10.50 7.55
C GLY A 62 -13.68 11.50 7.58
N CYS A 63 -12.43 11.03 7.66
CA CYS A 63 -11.25 11.89 7.56
C CYS A 63 -10.96 12.24 6.09
N THR A 64 -10.06 13.21 5.87
CA THR A 64 -9.65 13.67 4.53
C THR A 64 -8.14 13.92 4.51
N GLY A 65 -7.52 13.87 3.33
CA GLY A 65 -6.10 14.21 3.12
C GLY A 65 -5.16 13.01 3.15
N TYR A 66 -5.69 11.80 3.23
CA TYR A 66 -4.96 10.54 3.14
C TYR A 66 -4.79 10.12 1.67
N SER A 67 -5.83 10.24 0.84
CA SER A 67 -5.67 10.10 -0.62
C SER A 67 -5.07 11.39 -1.17
N GLY A 68 -3.74 11.42 -1.36
CA GLY A 68 -3.02 12.63 -1.77
C GLY A 68 -3.46 13.22 -3.12
N ASP A 69 -3.27 14.52 -3.29
CA ASP A 69 -3.48 15.25 -4.55
C ASP A 69 -2.35 14.94 -5.56
N SER A 70 -2.52 13.89 -6.38
CA SER A 70 -1.93 13.57 -7.69
C SER A 70 -0.45 13.90 -8.04
N THR A 71 0.39 14.38 -7.12
CA THR A 71 1.76 14.86 -7.41
C THR A 71 2.85 14.10 -6.66
N ASN A 72 2.50 13.32 -5.62
CA ASN A 72 3.26 12.17 -5.13
C ASN A 72 2.31 11.25 -4.33
N PRO A 73 1.47 10.46 -5.02
CA PRO A 73 0.28 9.82 -4.44
C PRO A 73 0.53 8.45 -3.78
N VAL A 74 1.78 8.07 -3.52
CA VAL A 74 2.10 6.77 -2.93
C VAL A 74 2.32 6.92 -1.43
N THR A 75 1.42 6.37 -0.63
CA THR A 75 1.62 6.17 0.81
C THR A 75 2.93 5.41 1.03
N GLU A 76 3.94 6.04 1.64
CA GLU A 76 5.25 5.41 1.88
C GLU A 76 5.37 4.75 3.26
N LYS A 77 4.53 5.19 4.21
CA LYS A 77 4.46 4.69 5.58
C LYS A 77 3.04 4.25 5.92
N CYS A 78 2.86 3.33 6.86
CA CYS A 78 1.51 3.03 7.37
C CYS A 78 0.88 4.28 8.01
N GLN A 79 -0.38 4.53 7.67
CA GLN A 79 -1.17 5.65 8.19
C GLN A 79 -2.38 5.11 8.93
N ILE A 80 -2.75 5.76 10.03
CA ILE A 80 -3.86 5.30 10.87
C ILE A 80 -4.87 6.41 11.09
N ALA A 81 -6.14 6.07 10.95
CA ALA A 81 -7.25 6.96 11.27
C ALA A 81 -8.30 6.23 12.11
N LYS A 82 -8.93 6.98 13.03
CA LYS A 82 -9.99 6.46 13.89
C LYS A 82 -11.35 6.54 13.19
N ALA A 83 -12.13 5.47 13.26
CA ALA A 83 -13.51 5.42 12.85
C ALA A 83 -14.40 5.04 14.04
N LEU A 84 -15.46 5.82 14.27
CA LEU A 84 -16.54 5.47 15.20
C LEU A 84 -17.70 4.85 14.39
N ILE A 85 -17.95 3.57 14.62
CA ILE A 85 -18.94 2.79 13.86
C ILE A 85 -19.91 2.17 14.87
N GLY A 86 -21.15 2.69 14.89
CA GLY A 86 -22.06 2.44 16.00
C GLY A 86 -21.47 2.95 17.32
N ALA A 87 -21.43 2.09 18.33
CA ALA A 87 -20.80 2.38 19.62
C ALA A 87 -19.32 1.94 19.69
N GLN A 88 -18.76 1.41 18.60
CA GLN A 88 -17.44 0.78 18.61
C GLN A 88 -16.39 1.65 17.91
N LYS A 89 -15.22 1.74 18.55
CA LYS A 89 -14.05 2.36 17.95
C LYS A 89 -13.29 1.33 17.11
N HIS A 90 -13.02 1.68 15.87
CA HIS A 90 -12.09 0.97 14.99
C HIS A 90 -10.97 1.92 14.59
N PHE A 91 -9.79 1.37 14.37
CA PHE A 91 -8.66 2.09 13.80
C PHE A 91 -8.34 1.46 12.45
N ILE A 92 -8.36 2.26 11.40
CA ILE A 92 -8.12 1.82 10.03
C ILE A 92 -6.66 2.11 9.70
N MET A 93 -5.90 1.07 9.41
CA MET A 93 -4.49 1.14 9.04
C MET A 93 -4.38 1.03 7.51
N ASP A 94 -4.16 2.16 6.85
CA ASP A 94 -3.80 2.21 5.44
C ASP A 94 -2.31 1.92 5.28
N THR A 95 -1.96 1.17 4.25
CA THR A 95 -0.58 0.73 3.99
C THR A 95 -0.06 1.31 2.70
N PRO A 96 1.27 1.33 2.51
CA PRO A 96 1.84 1.48 1.18
C PRO A 96 1.26 0.47 0.19
N GLY A 97 1.22 0.88 -1.08
CA GLY A 97 0.81 0.00 -2.17
C GLY A 97 1.89 -1.02 -2.50
N PHE A 98 1.45 -2.21 -2.86
CA PHE A 98 2.33 -3.19 -3.48
C PHE A 98 2.57 -2.85 -4.96
N ASP A 99 3.82 -2.92 -5.35
CA ASP A 99 4.30 -2.78 -6.73
C ASP A 99 5.39 -3.84 -6.96
N PRO A 100 5.52 -4.44 -8.17
CA PRO A 100 6.55 -5.44 -8.46
C PRO A 100 7.98 -4.98 -8.11
N GLU A 101 8.26 -3.69 -8.15
CA GLU A 101 9.59 -3.14 -7.86
C GLU A 101 9.86 -2.95 -6.36
N ASN A 102 8.82 -2.95 -5.51
CA ASN A 102 8.92 -2.52 -4.11
C ASN A 102 8.27 -3.46 -3.09
N GLU A 103 7.89 -4.68 -3.48
CA GLU A 103 7.15 -5.64 -2.65
C GLU A 103 7.74 -5.84 -1.24
N GLN A 104 9.07 -6.03 -1.17
CA GLN A 104 9.77 -6.31 0.08
C GLN A 104 9.78 -5.10 1.00
N LYS A 105 10.02 -3.90 0.45
CA LYS A 105 9.98 -2.63 1.21
C LYS A 105 8.58 -2.38 1.76
N THR A 106 7.55 -2.61 0.94
CA THR A 106 6.15 -2.50 1.35
C THR A 106 5.83 -3.48 2.48
N PHE A 107 6.26 -4.74 2.40
CA PHE A 107 6.01 -5.70 3.48
C PHE A 107 6.76 -5.35 4.78
N ILE A 108 8.00 -4.87 4.69
CA ILE A 108 8.76 -4.37 5.85
C ILE A 108 7.99 -3.24 6.55
N GLU A 109 7.43 -2.30 5.80
CA GLU A 109 6.65 -1.20 6.37
C GLU A 109 5.34 -1.68 7.00
N ILE A 110 4.63 -2.62 6.37
CA ILE A 110 3.44 -3.25 6.95
C ILE A 110 3.77 -3.95 8.26
N ALA A 111 4.86 -4.73 8.31
CA ALA A 111 5.30 -5.41 9.52
C ALA A 111 5.61 -4.41 10.65
N ARG A 112 6.31 -3.31 10.33
CA ARG A 112 6.56 -2.22 11.29
C ARG A 112 5.27 -1.59 11.81
N GLY A 113 4.30 -1.32 10.93
CA GLY A 113 2.98 -0.80 11.32
C GLY A 113 2.24 -1.74 12.25
N ILE A 114 2.29 -3.05 11.99
CA ILE A 114 1.72 -4.10 12.86
C ILE A 114 2.41 -4.11 14.22
N GLU A 115 3.74 -4.16 14.27
CA GLU A 115 4.52 -4.18 15.51
C GLU A 115 4.26 -2.93 16.36
N ALA A 116 4.11 -1.77 15.73
CA ALA A 116 3.87 -0.50 16.41
C ALA A 116 2.58 -0.50 17.25
N VAL A 117 1.59 -1.34 16.91
CA VAL A 117 0.30 -1.39 17.62
C VAL A 117 0.01 -2.72 18.32
N ALA A 118 0.83 -3.75 18.09
CA ALA A 118 0.55 -5.13 18.51
C ALA A 118 0.36 -5.34 20.02
N ASN A 119 0.88 -4.43 20.87
CA ASN A 119 0.80 -4.54 22.32
C ASN A 119 -0.54 -4.05 22.90
N PHE A 120 -1.30 -3.24 22.15
CA PHE A 120 -2.53 -2.62 22.63
C PHE A 120 -3.69 -2.71 21.63
N ALA A 121 -3.45 -3.34 20.48
CA ALA A 121 -4.45 -3.59 19.46
C ALA A 121 -4.58 -5.08 19.15
N ARG A 122 -5.78 -5.46 18.74
CA ARG A 122 -6.04 -6.69 18.01
C ARG A 122 -6.41 -6.34 16.58
N PHE A 123 -5.99 -7.15 15.63
CA PHE A 123 -6.45 -7.03 14.26
C PHE A 123 -7.83 -7.69 14.18
N ALA A 124 -8.85 -6.88 13.95
CA ALA A 124 -10.24 -7.33 13.81
C ALA A 124 -10.52 -7.80 12.38
N GLY A 125 -9.77 -7.28 11.39
CA GLY A 125 -9.96 -7.63 9.99
C GLY A 125 -8.77 -7.25 9.10
N ILE A 126 -8.66 -7.92 7.97
CA ILE A 126 -7.79 -7.53 6.85
C ILE A 126 -8.69 -7.29 5.64
N LEU A 127 -8.51 -6.14 4.98
CA LEU A 127 -9.16 -5.78 3.73
C LEU A 127 -8.12 -5.90 2.61
N TYR A 128 -8.34 -6.80 1.65
CA TYR A 128 -7.53 -6.85 0.44
C TYR A 128 -8.28 -6.16 -0.71
N LEU A 129 -7.68 -5.13 -1.31
CA LEU A 129 -8.31 -4.30 -2.34
C LEU A 129 -7.77 -4.62 -3.74
N SER A 130 -8.69 -4.64 -4.70
CA SER A 130 -8.40 -4.73 -6.14
C SER A 130 -9.33 -3.79 -6.93
N CYS A 131 -8.85 -3.27 -8.06
CA CYS A 131 -9.66 -2.41 -8.93
C CYS A 131 -10.56 -3.26 -9.84
N ILE A 132 -11.85 -2.95 -9.91
CA ILE A 132 -12.75 -3.67 -10.81
C ILE A 132 -12.47 -3.39 -12.29
N ASN A 133 -11.99 -2.19 -12.58
CA ASN A 133 -11.65 -1.75 -13.94
C ASN A 133 -10.23 -2.14 -14.37
N GLN A 134 -9.48 -2.90 -13.55
CA GLN A 134 -8.16 -3.38 -13.95
C GLN A 134 -8.31 -4.40 -15.10
N PRO A 135 -7.67 -4.15 -16.26
CA PRO A 135 -7.95 -4.90 -17.48
C PRO A 135 -7.48 -6.35 -17.43
N ARG A 136 -6.50 -6.68 -16.56
CA ARG A 136 -5.92 -8.02 -16.43
C ARG A 136 -5.68 -8.39 -14.98
N PHE A 137 -5.86 -9.67 -14.67
CA PHE A 137 -5.42 -10.28 -13.41
C PHE A 137 -4.11 -11.03 -13.69
N ASP A 138 -3.00 -10.39 -13.38
CA ASP A 138 -1.66 -10.83 -13.75
C ASP A 138 -1.03 -11.76 -12.69
N ASP A 139 0.21 -12.21 -12.94
CA ASP A 139 0.94 -13.06 -11.99
C ASP A 139 1.24 -12.34 -10.67
N PHE A 140 1.35 -11.01 -10.71
CA PHE A 140 1.57 -10.22 -9.51
C PHE A 140 0.31 -10.16 -8.64
N ASP A 141 -0.87 -10.03 -9.25
CA ASP A 141 -2.14 -10.12 -8.53
C ASP A 141 -2.30 -11.50 -7.87
N ARG A 142 -1.97 -12.59 -8.57
CA ARG A 142 -1.93 -13.96 -8.00
C ARG A 142 -0.97 -14.04 -6.81
N LYS A 143 0.24 -13.51 -6.96
CA LYS A 143 1.24 -13.47 -5.89
C LYS A 143 0.73 -12.71 -4.67
N LEU A 144 0.04 -11.58 -4.87
CA LEU A 144 -0.52 -10.78 -3.77
C LEU A 144 -1.66 -11.47 -3.05
N VAL A 145 -2.53 -12.19 -3.77
CA VAL A 145 -3.56 -13.02 -3.15
C VAL A 145 -2.91 -14.09 -2.26
N ASN A 146 -1.94 -14.83 -2.79
CA ASN A 146 -1.19 -15.83 -2.02
C ASN A 146 -0.46 -15.22 -0.81
N PHE A 147 0.12 -14.03 -0.98
CA PHE A 147 0.73 -13.27 0.11
C PHE A 147 -0.29 -12.94 1.21
N VAL A 148 -1.49 -12.48 0.86
CA VAL A 148 -2.54 -12.15 1.84
C VAL A 148 -3.01 -13.41 2.59
N HIS A 149 -3.15 -14.55 1.91
CA HIS A 149 -3.44 -15.82 2.58
C HIS A 149 -2.30 -16.24 3.52
N ALA A 150 -1.04 -16.13 3.09
CA ALA A 150 0.12 -16.44 3.91
C ALA A 150 0.24 -15.52 5.15
N LEU A 151 -0.02 -14.22 4.96
CA LEU A 151 -0.02 -13.21 6.03
C LEU A 151 -1.12 -13.48 7.07
N SER A 152 -2.31 -13.85 6.59
CA SER A 152 -3.49 -14.05 7.43
C SER A 152 -3.47 -15.40 8.14
N GLY A 153 -3.08 -16.47 7.46
CA GLY A 153 -3.30 -17.84 7.92
C GLY A 153 -4.74 -18.31 7.74
N ASP A 154 -4.92 -19.62 7.72
CA ASP A 154 -6.20 -20.24 7.36
C ASP A 154 -7.30 -19.98 8.40
N ASP A 155 -6.95 -20.03 9.69
CA ASP A 155 -7.87 -19.76 10.79
C ASP A 155 -8.42 -18.32 10.76
N TYR A 156 -7.69 -17.38 10.17
CA TYR A 156 -8.05 -15.97 10.11
C TYR A 156 -8.95 -15.62 8.89
N ARG A 157 -9.22 -16.57 7.99
CA ARG A 157 -10.03 -16.34 6.78
C ARG A 157 -11.41 -15.71 7.02
N PRO A 158 -12.18 -16.05 8.08
CA PRO A 158 -13.46 -15.38 8.37
C PRO A 158 -13.35 -13.87 8.65
N ARG A 159 -12.14 -13.38 8.97
CA ARG A 159 -11.82 -11.96 9.19
C ARG A 159 -11.20 -11.28 7.96
N LEU A 160 -11.01 -12.02 6.88
CA LEU A 160 -10.50 -11.50 5.61
C LEU A 160 -11.67 -11.05 4.72
N THR A 161 -11.65 -9.80 4.26
CA THR A 161 -12.61 -9.28 3.28
C THR A 161 -11.88 -8.85 2.02
N PHE A 162 -12.29 -9.39 0.88
CA PHE A 162 -11.83 -8.97 -0.43
C PHE A 162 -12.74 -7.88 -0.96
N VAL A 163 -12.13 -6.74 -1.27
CA VAL A 163 -12.80 -5.50 -1.62
C VAL A 163 -12.49 -5.15 -3.07
N THR A 164 -13.52 -4.79 -3.83
CA THR A 164 -13.35 -4.21 -5.17
C THR A 164 -13.72 -2.73 -5.17
N THR A 165 -12.92 -1.91 -5.84
CA THR A 165 -13.09 -0.44 -5.95
C THR A 165 -13.31 -0.02 -7.41
N PHE A 166 -13.53 1.28 -7.66
CA PHE A 166 -13.72 1.90 -8.99
C PHE A 166 -14.98 1.42 -9.75
N TRP A 167 -16.11 1.35 -9.05
CA TRP A 167 -17.37 0.86 -9.61
C TRP A 167 -18.16 1.87 -10.45
N THR A 168 -17.73 3.13 -10.57
CA THR A 168 -18.39 4.13 -11.42
C THR A 168 -18.45 3.65 -12.86
N ALA A 169 -19.67 3.38 -13.35
CA ALA A 169 -19.91 2.90 -14.71
C ALA A 169 -20.56 4.00 -15.55
N ALA A 170 -20.05 4.22 -16.76
CA ALA A 170 -20.59 5.17 -17.74
C ALA A 170 -21.94 4.73 -18.34
N GLY A 171 -22.42 3.52 -18.02
CA GLY A 171 -23.70 2.99 -18.47
C GLY A 171 -23.85 1.49 -18.24
N GLY A 172 -25.00 0.94 -18.61
CA GLY A 172 -25.37 -0.46 -18.32
C GLY A 172 -24.40 -1.51 -18.89
N ASN A 173 -23.81 -1.27 -20.06
CA ASN A 173 -22.84 -2.20 -20.65
C ASN A 173 -21.55 -2.29 -19.83
N GLN A 174 -21.06 -1.16 -19.32
CA GLN A 174 -19.85 -1.15 -18.48
C GLN A 174 -20.14 -1.78 -17.11
N GLN A 175 -21.31 -1.51 -16.53
CA GLN A 175 -21.76 -2.20 -15.31
C GLN A 175 -21.82 -3.72 -15.49
N ALA A 176 -22.37 -4.21 -16.61
CA ALA A 176 -22.40 -5.63 -16.93
C ALA A 176 -20.98 -6.21 -17.08
N SER A 177 -20.07 -5.47 -17.72
CA SER A 177 -18.65 -5.85 -17.84
C SER A 177 -17.97 -5.95 -16.46
N PHE A 178 -18.19 -4.98 -15.58
CA PHE A 178 -17.69 -5.01 -14.21
C PHE A 178 -18.28 -6.17 -13.40
N ASN A 179 -19.56 -6.50 -13.59
CA ASN A 179 -20.18 -7.69 -12.97
C ASN A 179 -19.48 -8.98 -13.41
N ASN A 180 -19.26 -9.15 -14.72
CA ASN A 180 -18.55 -10.33 -15.24
C ASN A 180 -17.11 -10.40 -14.73
N ARG A 181 -16.46 -9.23 -14.61
CA ARG A 181 -15.10 -9.14 -14.06
C ARG A 181 -15.04 -9.56 -12.60
N LEU A 182 -16.03 -9.19 -11.79
CA LEU A 182 -16.11 -9.63 -10.39
C LEU A 182 -16.23 -11.15 -10.28
N GLU A 183 -17.02 -11.80 -11.13
CA GLU A 183 -17.10 -13.27 -11.14
C GLU A 183 -15.76 -13.91 -11.51
N MET A 184 -15.02 -13.33 -12.47
CA MET A 184 -13.66 -13.78 -12.77
C MET A 184 -12.70 -13.57 -11.59
N LEU A 185 -12.79 -12.46 -10.86
CA LEU A 185 -11.93 -12.23 -9.68
C LEU A 185 -12.23 -13.23 -8.57
N LYS A 186 -13.51 -13.52 -8.31
CA LYS A 186 -13.91 -14.53 -7.32
C LYS A 186 -13.27 -15.89 -7.59
N SER A 187 -13.23 -16.34 -8.85
CA SER A 187 -12.61 -17.62 -9.20
C SER A 187 -11.09 -17.63 -9.05
N GLN A 188 -10.43 -16.46 -8.98
CA GLN A 188 -8.97 -16.35 -8.78
C GLN A 188 -8.60 -16.18 -7.31
N TRP A 189 -9.55 -15.77 -6.50
CA TRP A 189 -9.38 -15.45 -5.08
C TRP A 189 -9.68 -16.61 -4.15
N LEU A 190 -10.47 -17.56 -4.64
CA LEU A 190 -10.87 -18.74 -3.90
C LEU A 190 -10.02 -19.92 -4.33
N THR A 191 -9.59 -20.72 -3.36
CA THR A 191 -9.05 -22.05 -3.64
C THR A 191 -10.14 -23.09 -3.44
N ASP A 192 -10.09 -24.20 -4.20
CA ASP A 192 -11.10 -25.26 -4.15
C ASP A 192 -11.27 -25.90 -2.75
N SER A 193 -10.31 -25.70 -1.84
CA SER A 193 -10.33 -26.21 -0.47
C SER A 193 -10.89 -25.24 0.58
N ASP A 194 -11.50 -24.12 0.16
CA ASP A 194 -11.97 -23.09 1.09
C ASP A 194 -13.32 -23.45 1.72
N GLU A 195 -13.29 -24.14 2.87
CA GLU A 195 -14.49 -24.41 3.70
C GLU A 195 -15.19 -23.11 4.13
N HIS A 196 -14.41 -22.05 4.34
CA HIS A 196 -14.88 -20.70 4.63
C HIS A 196 -14.19 -19.68 3.70
N PRO A 197 -14.82 -19.28 2.59
CA PRO A 197 -14.23 -18.31 1.67
C PRO A 197 -14.10 -16.92 2.34
N PRO A 198 -13.12 -16.10 1.93
CA PRO A 198 -13.06 -14.70 2.34
C PRO A 198 -14.38 -13.97 2.04
N ARG A 199 -14.72 -13.01 2.90
CA ARG A 199 -15.89 -12.15 2.66
C ARG A 199 -15.67 -11.25 1.46
N LEU A 200 -16.76 -10.76 0.87
CA LEU A 200 -16.70 -9.88 -0.29
C LEU A 200 -17.39 -8.55 -0.02
N TYR A 201 -16.82 -7.48 -0.57
CA TYR A 201 -17.42 -6.15 -0.57
C TYR A 201 -17.06 -5.40 -1.86
N GLN A 202 -18.02 -4.67 -2.42
CA GLN A 202 -17.87 -3.90 -3.65
C GLN A 202 -18.07 -2.42 -3.31
N HIS A 203 -16.97 -1.74 -3.03
CA HIS A 203 -16.96 -0.36 -2.59
C HIS A 203 -17.28 0.59 -3.77
N GLY A 204 -18.54 1.03 -3.81
CA GLY A 204 -19.12 1.74 -4.95
C GLY A 204 -20.34 1.03 -5.56
N ARG A 205 -20.80 -0.07 -4.95
CA ARG A 205 -22.13 -0.64 -5.22
C ARG A 205 -23.18 -0.20 -4.20
N GLN A 206 -24.43 -0.21 -4.64
CA GLN A 206 -25.58 -0.02 -3.79
C GLN A 206 -25.93 -1.32 -3.05
N TYR A 207 -26.21 -1.19 -1.76
CA TYR A 207 -26.67 -2.29 -0.91
C TYR A 207 -28.04 -1.97 -0.31
N ASP A 208 -28.86 -3.01 -0.16
CA ASP A 208 -30.10 -2.94 0.61
C ASP A 208 -29.80 -2.87 2.12
N PRO A 209 -30.77 -2.48 2.98
CA PRO A 209 -30.56 -2.32 4.42
C PRO A 209 -30.11 -3.60 5.15
N ASP A 210 -30.41 -4.77 4.61
CA ASP A 210 -29.94 -6.07 5.10
C ASP A 210 -28.48 -6.38 4.68
N GLY A 211 -27.89 -5.52 3.84
CA GLY A 211 -26.55 -5.66 3.31
C GLY A 211 -26.45 -6.50 2.03
N THR A 212 -27.57 -6.82 1.38
CA THR A 212 -27.61 -7.53 0.10
C THR A 212 -27.13 -6.62 -1.04
N ASP A 213 -26.23 -7.13 -1.89
CA ASP A 213 -25.73 -6.41 -3.07
C ASP A 213 -26.80 -6.32 -4.16
N THR A 214 -27.23 -5.10 -4.50
CA THR A 214 -28.23 -4.84 -5.55
C THR A 214 -27.66 -4.96 -6.97
N LYS A 215 -26.34 -5.14 -7.11
CA LYS A 215 -25.57 -5.13 -8.36
C LYS A 215 -25.58 -3.81 -9.11
N ARG A 216 -26.14 -2.74 -8.53
CA ARG A 216 -26.15 -1.40 -9.11
C ARG A 216 -24.88 -0.65 -8.73
N CYS A 217 -24.20 -0.10 -9.72
CA CYS A 217 -23.09 0.82 -9.52
C CYS A 217 -23.60 2.18 -9.06
N LEU A 218 -22.92 2.73 -8.05
CA LEU A 218 -23.07 4.13 -7.65
C LEU A 218 -22.03 4.96 -8.42
N ASP A 219 -22.41 6.17 -8.80
CA ASP A 219 -21.43 7.14 -9.30
C ASP A 219 -20.59 7.66 -8.14
N TRP A 220 -19.27 7.66 -8.29
CA TRP A 220 -18.34 8.08 -7.24
C TRP A 220 -18.56 9.53 -6.78
N PHE A 221 -18.90 10.44 -7.69
CA PHE A 221 -19.04 11.86 -7.39
C PHE A 221 -20.42 12.19 -6.84
N GLU A 222 -21.47 11.64 -7.44
CA GLU A 222 -22.85 11.88 -7.01
C GLU A 222 -23.24 11.05 -5.78
N GLY A 223 -22.69 9.85 -5.65
CA GLY A 223 -23.04 8.86 -4.63
C GLY A 223 -22.13 8.86 -3.40
N ARG A 224 -21.20 9.82 -3.25
CA ARG A 224 -20.11 9.73 -2.28
C ARG A 224 -20.56 9.50 -0.82
N ASP A 225 -21.63 10.15 -0.37
CA ASP A 225 -22.14 9.93 0.99
C ASP A 225 -22.71 8.52 1.19
N GLN A 226 -23.36 7.98 0.16
CA GLN A 226 -23.89 6.62 0.17
C GLN A 226 -22.76 5.59 0.15
N ILE A 227 -21.72 5.82 -0.66
CA ILE A 227 -20.55 4.94 -0.74
C ILE A 227 -19.83 4.86 0.61
N ALA A 228 -19.59 5.99 1.27
CA ALA A 228 -18.97 5.99 2.60
C ALA A 228 -19.86 5.33 3.67
N ARG A 229 -21.18 5.56 3.62
CA ARG A 229 -22.11 4.86 4.51
C ARG A 229 -22.00 3.35 4.34
N HIS A 230 -22.02 2.85 3.11
CA HIS A 230 -21.85 1.43 2.83
C HIS A 230 -20.48 0.88 3.28
N GLY A 231 -19.42 1.70 3.24
CA GLY A 231 -18.12 1.34 3.81
C GLY A 231 -18.18 1.12 5.32
N LYS A 232 -18.84 2.03 6.05
CA LYS A 232 -19.09 1.87 7.50
C LYS A 232 -20.00 0.67 7.80
N ASP A 233 -21.05 0.46 7.01
CA ASP A 233 -21.96 -0.68 7.16
C ASP A 233 -21.24 -2.02 6.91
N MET A 234 -20.29 -2.07 5.96
CA MET A 234 -19.45 -3.25 5.77
C MET A 234 -18.63 -3.55 7.02
N VAL A 235 -17.98 -2.53 7.60
CA VAL A 235 -17.19 -2.73 8.81
C VAL A 235 -18.06 -3.18 9.98
N ALA A 236 -19.24 -2.58 10.16
CA ALA A 236 -20.19 -2.97 11.21
C ALA A 236 -20.63 -4.44 11.05
N ARG A 237 -21.00 -4.86 9.84
CA ARG A 237 -21.46 -6.23 9.56
C ARG A 237 -20.35 -7.26 9.71
N HIS A 238 -19.13 -6.94 9.26
CA HIS A 238 -18.04 -7.91 9.22
C HIS A 238 -17.22 -7.93 10.53
N TYR A 239 -17.07 -6.79 11.18
CA TYR A 239 -16.12 -6.58 12.27
C TYR A 239 -16.74 -5.98 13.52
N GLY A 240 -18.06 -5.79 13.55
CA GLY A 240 -18.78 -5.47 14.77
C GLY A 240 -18.69 -6.61 15.80
N SER A 241 -18.89 -6.28 17.08
CA SER A 241 -18.86 -7.23 18.18
C SER A 241 -19.75 -8.44 17.91
N SER A 242 -19.10 -9.57 17.67
CA SER A 242 -19.71 -10.88 17.83
C SER A 242 -19.90 -11.11 19.33
N THR A 243 -21.02 -11.72 19.72
CA THR A 243 -21.27 -12.19 21.09
C THR A 243 -20.01 -12.82 21.70
N GLU A 244 -19.69 -12.39 22.92
CA GLU A 244 -18.49 -12.71 23.69
C GLU A 244 -18.16 -14.22 23.66
N GLY A 245 -16.91 -14.56 23.32
CA GLY A 245 -16.35 -15.89 23.58
C GLY A 245 -15.61 -16.57 22.42
N GLU A 246 -16.14 -16.54 21.19
CA GLU A 246 -15.65 -17.44 20.13
C GLU A 246 -14.66 -16.78 19.15
N THR A 247 -14.70 -15.45 19.01
CA THR A 247 -13.96 -14.75 17.95
C THR A 247 -12.79 -13.88 18.42
N ASP A 248 -12.53 -13.87 19.73
CA ASP A 248 -11.46 -13.06 20.36
C ASP A 248 -10.08 -13.71 20.28
N ASN A 249 -9.99 -15.01 19.95
CA ASN A 249 -8.72 -15.73 19.96
C ASN A 249 -8.07 -15.88 18.58
N ILE A 250 -8.73 -15.44 17.50
CA ILE A 250 -8.22 -15.60 16.14
C ILE A 250 -7.32 -14.41 15.79
N THR A 251 -6.03 -14.68 15.62
CA THR A 251 -4.99 -13.68 15.33
C THR A 251 -4.37 -13.97 13.97
N PRO A 252 -4.08 -12.96 13.12
CA PRO A 252 -3.41 -13.19 11.85
C PRO A 252 -2.06 -13.89 12.06
N ARG A 253 -1.69 -14.82 11.18
CA ARG A 253 -0.43 -15.56 11.24
C ARG A 253 0.78 -14.64 11.43
N ILE A 254 0.85 -13.55 10.68
CA ILE A 254 1.95 -12.59 10.78
C ILE A 254 2.10 -12.00 12.20
N CYS A 255 0.99 -11.75 12.89
CA CYS A 255 1.03 -11.23 14.26
C CYS A 255 1.61 -12.27 15.23
N ASN A 256 1.29 -13.56 15.04
CA ASN A 256 1.86 -14.65 15.84
C ASN A 256 3.36 -14.83 15.55
N GLU A 257 3.76 -14.80 14.27
CA GLU A 257 5.16 -14.89 13.85
C GLU A 257 6.01 -13.73 14.42
N LEU A 258 5.50 -12.49 14.37
CA LEU A 258 6.16 -11.32 14.95
C LEU A 258 6.24 -11.39 16.48
N LYS A 259 5.16 -11.81 17.16
CA LYS A 259 5.18 -12.05 18.62
C LYS A 259 6.20 -13.12 19.02
N ALA A 260 6.36 -14.15 18.20
CA ALA A 260 7.38 -15.19 18.38
C ALA A 260 8.80 -14.73 17.99
N ARG A 261 8.98 -13.46 17.60
CA ARG A 261 10.25 -12.88 17.13
C ARG A 261 10.83 -13.63 15.93
N THR A 262 9.98 -14.19 15.07
CA THR A 262 10.41 -14.76 13.80
C THR A 262 10.94 -13.63 12.92
N PRO A 263 12.19 -13.71 12.42
CA PRO A 263 12.71 -12.71 11.49
C PRO A 263 11.82 -12.60 10.24
N LEU A 264 11.61 -11.38 9.73
CA LEU A 264 10.62 -11.15 8.67
C LEU A 264 10.85 -12.01 7.42
N HIS A 265 12.11 -12.23 7.01
CA HIS A 265 12.46 -13.11 5.88
C HIS A 265 12.18 -14.60 6.12
N SER A 266 11.94 -15.01 7.37
CA SER A 266 11.61 -16.38 7.77
C SER A 266 10.12 -16.58 8.09
N THR A 267 9.31 -15.52 7.99
CA THR A 267 7.84 -15.63 8.08
C THR A 267 7.28 -16.31 6.84
N THR A 268 6.09 -16.91 6.94
CA THR A 268 5.43 -17.56 5.81
C THR A 268 5.23 -16.58 4.64
N ALA A 269 4.76 -15.37 4.95
CA ALA A 269 4.56 -14.30 3.98
C ALA A 269 5.89 -13.75 3.42
N GLY A 270 6.92 -13.63 4.28
CA GLY A 270 8.23 -13.13 3.86
C GLY A 270 8.98 -14.08 2.93
N MET A 271 8.91 -15.39 3.18
CA MET A 271 9.45 -16.40 2.28
C MET A 271 8.76 -16.36 0.91
N LEU A 272 7.44 -16.16 0.88
CA LEU A 272 6.66 -16.06 -0.37
C LEU A 272 7.07 -14.85 -1.22
N LEU A 273 7.37 -13.72 -0.58
CA LEU A 273 7.88 -12.52 -1.26
C LEU A 273 9.40 -12.60 -1.56
N GLY A 274 10.06 -13.72 -1.23
CA GLY A 274 11.49 -13.92 -1.46
C GLY A 274 12.38 -12.99 -0.66
N LEU A 275 11.94 -12.54 0.54
CA LEU A 275 12.81 -11.76 1.41
C LEU A 275 14.04 -12.60 1.79
N THR A 276 15.21 -12.01 1.67
CA THR A 276 16.47 -12.63 2.04
C THR A 276 16.97 -12.08 3.38
N ARG A 277 17.84 -12.84 4.04
CA ARG A 277 18.54 -12.35 5.23
C ARG A 277 19.32 -11.08 4.87
N PRO A 278 19.23 -10.01 5.66
CA PRO A 278 20.14 -8.88 5.50
C PRO A 278 21.57 -9.41 5.63
N ASN A 279 22.40 -9.18 4.60
CA ASN A 279 23.81 -9.52 4.70
C ASN A 279 24.42 -8.72 5.86
N PRO A 280 25.20 -9.34 6.76
CA PRO A 280 25.90 -8.60 7.79
C PRO A 280 26.79 -7.56 7.12
N PRO A 281 26.84 -6.31 7.63
CA PRO A 281 27.74 -5.30 7.08
C PRO A 281 29.18 -5.78 7.24
N GLY A 282 29.81 -6.24 6.16
CA GLY A 282 31.23 -6.60 6.15
C GLY A 282 31.67 -7.75 5.23
N THR A 283 30.79 -8.55 4.63
CA THR A 283 31.22 -9.62 3.71
C THR A 283 31.20 -9.15 2.26
N THR A 284 32.23 -8.40 1.86
CA THR A 284 32.66 -8.35 0.44
C THR A 284 33.19 -9.74 0.07
N THR A 285 32.39 -10.55 -0.60
CA THR A 285 32.88 -11.71 -1.34
C THR A 285 33.46 -11.24 -2.67
N SER A 286 34.79 -11.13 -2.75
CA SER A 286 35.51 -11.14 -4.02
C SER A 286 35.21 -12.46 -4.77
N PRO A 287 35.06 -12.45 -6.11
CA PRO A 287 34.92 -13.69 -6.86
C PRO A 287 36.25 -14.46 -6.81
N ALA A 288 36.25 -15.60 -6.14
CA ALA A 288 37.40 -16.50 -6.15
C ALA A 288 37.52 -17.16 -7.53
N GLU A 289 38.68 -16.96 -8.15
CA GLU A 289 39.14 -17.67 -9.34
C GLU A 289 39.12 -19.20 -9.11
N LEU A 290 38.65 -19.91 -10.13
CA LEU A 290 38.73 -21.36 -10.25
C LEU A 290 40.19 -21.84 -10.26
N PRO A 291 40.48 -22.99 -9.63
CA PRO A 291 41.47 -23.90 -10.20
C PRO A 291 40.83 -25.26 -10.52
N GLY A 292 40.93 -25.64 -11.79
CA GLY A 292 40.67 -26.99 -12.27
C GLY A 292 41.92 -27.89 -12.21
N HIS A 293 41.64 -29.20 -12.15
CA HIS A 293 42.53 -30.34 -12.43
C HIS A 293 43.70 -30.59 -11.44
N ALA A 294 44.05 -31.80 -11.00
CA ALA A 294 43.53 -33.16 -11.16
C ALA A 294 44.22 -34.08 -10.11
N ARG A 295 43.57 -35.22 -9.79
CA ARG A 295 44.06 -36.57 -9.37
C ARG A 295 45.41 -36.65 -8.62
N ASP A 296 45.52 -37.34 -7.48
CA ASP A 296 45.46 -38.80 -7.34
C ASP A 296 45.65 -39.22 -5.87
N GLY A 297 45.28 -40.45 -5.50
CA GLY A 297 45.93 -41.16 -4.37
C GLY A 297 45.18 -41.30 -3.04
N THR A 298 44.54 -42.45 -2.87
CA THR A 298 44.12 -43.08 -1.61
C THR A 298 45.28 -43.36 -0.64
N HIS A 299 45.11 -43.10 0.67
CA HIS A 299 45.48 -44.02 1.77
C HIS A 299 45.00 -43.55 3.17
N SER A 300 44.10 -44.36 3.73
CA SER A 300 43.98 -44.87 5.12
C SER A 300 44.54 -44.13 6.37
N GLN A 301 43.62 -44.03 7.35
CA GLN A 301 43.76 -44.18 8.82
C GLN A 301 44.63 -43.20 9.63
N SER A 302 44.00 -42.46 10.56
CA SER A 302 43.92 -42.88 11.98
C SER A 302 43.32 -41.78 12.89
N SER A 303 42.74 -42.28 13.97
CA SER A 303 42.03 -41.69 15.10
C SER A 303 42.73 -40.55 15.85
N HIS A 304 41.99 -39.54 16.30
CA HIS A 304 42.13 -38.98 17.65
C HIS A 304 40.84 -38.39 18.21
N ARG A 305 40.55 -38.80 19.44
CA ARG A 305 39.41 -38.46 20.31
C ARG A 305 39.91 -37.40 21.29
N GLN A 306 39.26 -36.24 21.40
CA GLN A 306 39.34 -35.39 22.60
C GLN A 306 37.97 -34.74 22.89
N GLN A 307 37.62 -34.81 24.18
CA GLN A 307 36.40 -34.32 24.82
C GLN A 307 36.44 -32.79 25.06
N PRO A 308 35.30 -32.15 25.38
CA PRO A 308 35.21 -30.71 25.64
C PRO A 308 35.47 -30.34 27.11
N GLU A 309 36.04 -29.16 27.35
CA GLU A 309 36.25 -28.52 28.67
C GLU A 309 35.52 -27.14 28.74
N PRO A 310 35.27 -26.57 29.93
CA PRO A 310 33.93 -26.18 30.36
C PRO A 310 33.69 -24.66 30.54
N ALA A 311 32.42 -24.35 30.82
CA ALA A 311 31.85 -23.02 31.01
C ALA A 311 32.39 -22.27 32.26
N LEU A 312 32.63 -20.97 32.08
CA LEU A 312 32.94 -20.00 33.14
C LEU A 312 31.69 -19.17 33.48
N GLN A 313 31.28 -19.20 34.75
CA GLN A 313 30.36 -18.24 35.38
C GLN A 313 31.13 -17.04 35.94
N PRO A 314 30.54 -15.83 36.02
CA PRO A 314 31.01 -14.80 36.93
C PRO A 314 30.07 -14.55 38.12
N ASP A 315 30.72 -14.33 39.27
CA ASP A 315 30.19 -14.05 40.61
C ASP A 315 29.55 -12.65 40.77
N PRO A 316 28.72 -12.42 41.81
CA PRO A 316 27.92 -11.22 42.01
C PRO A 316 28.57 -10.23 43.00
N ASN A 317 28.70 -8.95 42.62
CA ASN A 317 28.62 -7.80 43.53
C ASN A 317 28.86 -6.50 42.77
N THR A 318 27.83 -5.68 42.61
CA THR A 318 27.85 -4.24 42.92
C THR A 318 26.40 -3.75 42.96
N ALA A 319 25.95 -3.34 44.13
CA ALA A 319 24.61 -2.84 44.38
C ALA A 319 24.52 -1.31 44.18
N ALA A 320 23.40 -0.92 43.56
CA ALA A 320 22.56 0.27 43.80
C ALA A 320 23.13 1.69 43.66
N GLN A 321 22.53 2.46 42.73
CA GLN A 321 21.87 3.74 43.07
C GLN A 321 20.55 3.86 42.28
N ASP A 322 19.45 4.02 43.03
CA ASP A 322 18.08 4.22 42.58
C ASP A 322 17.81 5.71 42.27
N GLU A 323 17.15 5.98 41.14
CA GLU A 323 16.44 7.22 40.78
C GLU A 323 15.16 6.80 39.99
N PRO A 324 14.07 7.59 40.02
CA PRO A 324 12.70 7.08 40.02
C PRO A 324 12.28 6.43 38.69
N ASN A 325 11.51 5.35 38.84
CA ASN A 325 11.04 4.43 37.82
C ASN A 325 10.05 5.09 36.83
N GLU A 326 10.57 5.72 35.77
CA GLU A 326 9.81 5.89 34.53
C GLU A 326 9.81 4.55 33.75
N SER A 327 8.62 4.04 33.45
CA SER A 327 8.44 2.73 32.82
C SER A 327 9.18 2.61 31.49
N TRP A 328 9.97 1.54 31.33
CA TRP A 328 10.76 1.19 30.13
C TRP A 328 10.06 1.27 28.75
N PRO A 329 8.72 1.16 28.58
CA PRO A 329 8.07 1.30 27.27
C PRO A 329 8.18 2.69 26.63
N SER A 330 8.28 3.77 27.42
CA SER A 330 8.29 5.14 26.92
C SER A 330 9.62 5.55 26.27
N ARG A 331 10.73 4.86 26.60
CA ARG A 331 12.05 5.08 25.97
C ARG A 331 12.12 4.52 24.55
N ILE A 332 11.54 3.35 24.28
CA ILE A 332 11.55 2.77 22.93
C ILE A 332 10.71 3.62 21.97
N PHE A 333 9.58 4.17 22.43
CA PHE A 333 8.72 5.00 21.60
C PHE A 333 9.41 6.29 21.12
N LYS A 334 10.20 6.95 21.98
CA LYS A 334 11.01 8.12 21.57
C LYS A 334 12.22 7.73 20.72
N LEU A 335 12.96 6.68 21.08
CA LEU A 335 14.18 6.27 20.37
C LEU A 335 13.94 5.61 19.00
N ALA A 336 12.83 4.89 18.82
CA ALA A 336 12.48 4.27 17.55
C ALA A 336 11.95 5.29 16.52
N TRP A 337 11.35 6.40 16.98
CA TRP A 337 10.80 7.43 16.11
C TRP A 337 11.72 8.63 15.88
N GLN A 338 12.60 9.00 16.83
CA GLN A 338 13.47 10.19 16.71
C GLN A 338 14.82 9.93 16.00
N ASN A 339 15.26 8.68 15.81
CA ASN A 339 16.59 8.36 15.27
C ASN A 339 16.65 8.03 13.76
N LEU A 340 16.08 8.88 12.90
CA LEU A 340 16.24 8.77 11.44
C LEU A 340 16.43 10.14 10.76
N HIS A 341 17.42 10.91 11.21
CA HIS A 341 18.06 11.93 10.38
C HIS A 341 19.36 11.36 9.82
N PHE A 342 19.30 10.67 8.68
CA PHE A 342 20.50 10.51 7.84
C PHE A 342 20.51 11.66 6.84
N SER A 343 21.35 12.65 7.12
CA SER A 343 21.70 13.70 6.18
C SER A 343 22.57 13.08 5.08
N VAL A 344 22.05 12.98 3.86
CA VAL A 344 22.89 12.83 2.67
C VAL A 344 23.30 14.24 2.26
N LYS A 345 24.53 14.61 2.61
CA LYS A 345 25.18 15.80 2.04
C LYS A 345 25.48 15.51 0.57
N PHE A 346 24.90 16.30 -0.34
CA PHE A 346 25.40 16.43 -1.70
C PHE A 346 26.50 17.50 -1.69
N ASP A 347 27.76 17.07 -1.76
CA ASP A 347 28.85 17.97 -2.14
C ASP A 347 28.79 18.19 -3.65
N GLY A 348 28.71 19.48 -4.01
CA GLY A 348 28.63 19.93 -5.39
C GLY A 348 29.95 19.77 -6.14
N ALA A 349 29.83 19.31 -7.38
CA ALA A 349 30.80 19.61 -8.43
C ALA A 349 30.01 20.01 -9.68
N GLY A 350 29.98 21.31 -9.95
CA GLY A 350 29.39 21.85 -11.16
C GLY A 350 30.20 21.47 -12.39
N ALA A 351 29.52 21.18 -13.49
CA ALA A 351 30.11 21.20 -14.82
C ALA A 351 29.14 21.91 -15.77
N GLY A 352 29.59 23.06 -16.25
CA GLY A 352 28.82 23.99 -17.06
C GLY A 352 28.52 23.49 -18.47
N ILE A 353 27.50 24.12 -19.03
CA ILE A 353 27.06 24.05 -20.42
C ILE A 353 28.19 24.58 -21.32
N ASN A 354 28.50 23.88 -22.42
CA ASN A 354 29.27 24.46 -23.52
C ASN A 354 28.65 24.11 -24.88
N ILE A 355 28.53 25.14 -25.73
CA ILE A 355 27.78 25.16 -26.98
C ILE A 355 28.73 25.19 -28.19
N GLY A 356 28.55 24.24 -29.14
CA GLY A 356 28.86 24.32 -30.59
C GLY A 356 30.31 24.09 -31.07
N PRO A 357 30.61 23.96 -32.40
CA PRO A 357 29.73 23.88 -33.59
C PRO A 357 30.10 22.86 -34.74
N ARG A 358 29.11 22.58 -35.63
CA ARG A 358 29.06 22.23 -37.10
C ARG A 358 30.15 21.43 -37.90
N SER A 359 29.72 20.27 -38.46
CA SER A 359 29.73 19.72 -39.88
C SER A 359 31.05 19.57 -40.72
N PRO A 360 31.16 18.86 -41.91
CA PRO A 360 30.21 18.17 -42.84
C PRO A 360 30.74 16.79 -43.48
N PRO A 361 30.51 16.34 -44.76
CA PRO A 361 29.60 15.22 -45.14
C PRO A 361 30.08 14.07 -46.11
N GLY A 362 29.35 12.93 -46.13
CA GLY A 362 29.09 12.00 -47.29
C GLY A 362 30.10 10.86 -47.64
N PRO A 363 29.85 9.95 -48.64
CA PRO A 363 28.58 9.41 -49.19
C PRO A 363 28.59 7.89 -49.69
N ARG A 364 27.42 7.37 -50.17
CA ARG A 364 27.14 6.23 -51.14
C ARG A 364 27.33 4.75 -50.65
N SER A 365 26.61 3.67 -51.05
CA SER A 365 25.53 3.36 -52.01
C SER A 365 24.92 1.92 -51.78
N ARG A 366 23.75 1.66 -52.41
CA ARG A 366 22.72 0.56 -52.43
C ARG A 366 23.14 -0.85 -52.98
N PRO A 367 22.24 -1.83 -53.37
CA PRO A 367 21.04 -2.54 -52.78
C PRO A 367 21.02 -4.11 -53.02
N PHE A 368 19.86 -4.78 -52.81
CA PHE A 368 19.43 -6.19 -53.12
C PHE A 368 19.71 -7.26 -52.04
N ALA A 369 18.87 -8.26 -51.73
CA ALA A 369 17.75 -8.90 -52.44
C ALA A 369 16.67 -9.47 -51.49
N MET A 370 15.49 -9.70 -52.04
CA MET A 370 14.28 -10.29 -51.45
C MET A 370 14.30 -11.81 -51.70
N ASN A 371 14.04 -12.64 -50.69
CA ASN A 371 13.52 -13.99 -50.91
C ASN A 371 12.68 -14.48 -49.72
N ARG A 372 11.58 -15.15 -50.08
CA ARG A 372 10.48 -15.63 -49.22
C ARG A 372 10.88 -16.88 -48.42
N GLY A 373 10.31 -17.03 -47.24
CA GLY A 373 10.28 -18.28 -46.48
C GLY A 373 9.75 -18.06 -45.06
N GLU A 374 8.56 -18.59 -44.78
CA GLU A 374 7.83 -18.44 -43.52
C GLU A 374 8.46 -19.18 -42.32
N THR A 375 8.02 -18.75 -41.13
CA THR A 375 8.02 -19.42 -39.80
C THR A 375 9.33 -19.59 -39.03
N ALA A 376 9.56 -18.68 -38.06
CA ALA A 376 9.93 -19.03 -36.67
C ALA A 376 9.85 -17.78 -35.76
N LEU A 377 8.89 -17.80 -34.84
CA LEU A 377 8.79 -16.92 -33.67
C LEU A 377 9.87 -17.30 -32.65
N LEU A 378 10.78 -16.38 -32.28
CA LEU A 378 11.11 -15.97 -30.90
C LEU A 378 12.34 -15.04 -30.82
N HIS A 379 12.19 -13.94 -30.07
CA HIS A 379 13.20 -13.18 -29.27
C HIS A 379 14.28 -12.39 -30.04
N LEU A 380 14.71 -11.17 -29.70
CA LEU A 380 14.70 -10.31 -28.49
C LEU A 380 15.16 -8.90 -29.00
N THR A 381 14.61 -7.73 -28.65
CA THR A 381 15.05 -6.86 -27.53
C THR A 381 14.52 -5.42 -27.72
N CYS A 382 14.26 -4.77 -26.58
CA CYS A 382 14.39 -3.33 -26.29
C CYS A 382 13.46 -2.29 -26.94
N ASN A 383 12.44 -1.85 -26.20
CA ASN A 383 12.47 -0.58 -25.43
C ASN A 383 11.05 -0.20 -24.98
N ILE A 384 10.59 -0.76 -23.86
CA ILE A 384 9.39 -0.25 -23.19
C ILE A 384 9.87 0.73 -22.11
N LYS A 385 9.86 2.02 -22.43
CA LYS A 385 9.94 3.08 -21.43
C LYS A 385 8.51 3.38 -20.96
N VAL A 386 8.23 3.01 -19.71
CA VAL A 386 7.46 3.77 -18.71
C VAL A 386 6.36 4.67 -19.29
N PHE A 387 5.12 4.18 -19.39
CA PHE A 387 3.85 4.93 -19.29
C PHE A 387 2.67 3.97 -19.55
N ASP A 388 2.47 2.96 -18.71
CA ASP A 388 1.17 2.29 -18.59
C ASP A 388 0.37 3.00 -17.50
N ILE A 389 -0.13 4.21 -17.81
CA ILE A 389 -1.10 4.92 -16.97
C ILE A 389 -2.49 4.41 -17.33
N PHE A 390 -3.21 3.96 -16.30
CA PHE A 390 -4.65 3.74 -16.32
C PHE A 390 -5.35 5.06 -16.69
N LEU A 391 -5.78 5.20 -17.94
CA LEU A 391 -6.53 6.36 -18.41
C LEU A 391 -8.02 6.16 -18.10
N ASP A 392 -8.59 6.96 -17.20
CA ASP A 392 -10.04 7.13 -17.16
C ASP A 392 -10.46 8.13 -18.27
N PRO A 393 -11.18 7.69 -19.32
CA PRO A 393 -11.62 8.59 -20.39
C PRO A 393 -12.60 9.68 -19.93
N ASN A 394 -13.15 9.57 -18.72
CA ASN A 394 -14.03 10.55 -18.11
C ASN A 394 -13.33 11.50 -17.12
N SER A 395 -12.05 11.27 -16.83
CA SER A 395 -11.23 12.15 -15.99
C SER A 395 -10.67 13.30 -16.82
N VAL A 396 -10.98 14.54 -16.46
CA VAL A 396 -10.35 15.73 -17.06
C VAL A 396 -8.83 15.71 -16.85
N VAL A 397 -8.38 15.16 -15.72
CA VAL A 397 -6.97 15.07 -15.36
C VAL A 397 -6.25 14.09 -16.27
N ASP A 398 -6.82 12.91 -16.48
CA ASP A 398 -6.20 11.87 -17.31
C ASP A 398 -6.21 12.27 -18.78
N GLN A 399 -7.28 12.93 -19.25
CA GLN A 399 -7.33 13.47 -20.60
C GLN A 399 -6.29 14.58 -20.82
N MET A 400 -6.10 15.48 -19.86
CA MET A 400 -5.05 16.49 -19.96
C MET A 400 -3.66 15.87 -19.90
N ASN A 401 -3.40 14.95 -18.99
CA ASN A 401 -2.12 14.25 -18.88
C ASN A 401 -1.78 13.45 -20.15
N PHE A 402 -2.78 12.78 -20.73
CA PHE A 402 -2.64 12.01 -21.97
C PHE A 402 -2.14 12.88 -23.13
N HIS A 403 -2.62 14.13 -23.22
CA HIS A 403 -2.20 15.08 -24.24
C HIS A 403 -1.00 15.96 -23.83
N GLY A 404 -0.31 15.61 -22.73
CA GLY A 404 0.85 16.36 -22.24
C GLY A 404 0.52 17.77 -21.72
N LEU A 405 -0.72 17.99 -21.29
CA LEU A 405 -1.20 19.25 -20.74
C LEU A 405 -1.09 19.26 -19.21
N ASP A 406 -0.86 20.44 -18.64
CA ASP A 406 -0.83 20.64 -17.19
C ASP A 406 -2.23 20.46 -16.59
N SER A 407 -2.45 19.32 -15.94
CA SER A 407 -3.72 18.93 -15.34
C SER A 407 -3.93 19.47 -13.92
N SER A 408 -2.98 20.22 -13.35
CA SER A 408 -3.10 20.80 -12.00
C SER A 408 -4.27 21.80 -11.91
N GLN A 409 -4.68 22.19 -10.70
CA GLN A 409 -5.73 23.22 -10.55
C GLN A 409 -5.35 24.54 -11.26
N GLY A 410 -4.10 24.98 -11.13
CA GLY A 410 -3.58 26.16 -11.83
C GLY A 410 -3.50 25.94 -13.35
N GLY A 411 -3.15 24.74 -13.79
CA GLY A 411 -3.12 24.35 -15.20
C GLY A 411 -4.51 24.38 -15.84
N ARG A 412 -5.52 23.83 -15.17
CA ARG A 412 -6.93 23.86 -15.60
C ARG A 412 -7.50 25.27 -15.63
N LEU A 413 -7.17 26.12 -14.65
CA LEU A 413 -7.56 27.54 -14.68
C LEU A 413 -6.97 28.26 -15.89
N ARG A 414 -5.65 28.12 -16.13
CA ARG A 414 -4.98 28.70 -17.30
C ARG A 414 -5.54 28.15 -18.62
N TYR A 415 -5.83 26.86 -18.67
CA TYR A 415 -6.43 26.22 -19.85
C TYR A 415 -7.82 26.79 -20.13
N ALA A 416 -8.68 26.87 -19.10
CA ALA A 416 -10.02 27.42 -19.23
C ALA A 416 -10.01 28.91 -19.61
N GLU A 417 -9.12 29.71 -19.02
CA GLU A 417 -8.93 31.12 -19.38
C GLU A 417 -8.46 31.27 -20.83
N LYS A 418 -7.46 30.47 -21.23
CA LYS A 418 -6.90 30.49 -22.59
C LYS A 418 -7.94 30.13 -23.67
N TYR A 419 -8.85 29.20 -23.38
CA TYR A 419 -9.83 28.70 -24.35
C TYR A 419 -11.26 29.18 -24.09
N GLY A 420 -11.46 30.15 -23.17
CA GLY A 420 -12.75 30.78 -22.92
C GLY A 420 -13.81 29.85 -22.30
N ILE A 421 -13.40 28.87 -21.50
CA ILE A 421 -14.29 27.90 -20.86
C ILE A 421 -14.86 28.49 -19.56
N SER A 422 -16.16 28.82 -19.58
CA SER A 422 -16.86 29.48 -18.46
C SER A 422 -17.53 28.51 -17.46
N GLY A 423 -17.89 29.05 -16.30
CA GLY A 423 -18.64 28.41 -15.22
C GLY A 423 -17.89 28.36 -13.90
N ASP A 424 -18.50 27.73 -12.89
CA ASP A 424 -17.92 27.65 -11.55
C ASP A 424 -16.64 26.82 -11.59
N ALA A 425 -15.50 27.46 -11.30
CA ALA A 425 -14.20 26.81 -11.35
C ALA A 425 -14.18 25.56 -10.46
N PHE A 426 -13.59 24.49 -10.97
CA PHE A 426 -13.50 23.18 -10.34
C PHE A 426 -14.82 22.43 -10.13
N SER A 427 -15.96 22.98 -10.56
CA SER A 427 -17.23 22.25 -10.60
C SER A 427 -17.18 21.09 -11.61
N ALA A 428 -18.03 20.08 -11.42
CA ALA A 428 -18.17 18.95 -12.35
C ALA A 428 -18.53 19.41 -13.77
N GLY A 429 -19.41 20.41 -13.89
CA GLY A 429 -19.77 21.00 -15.18
C GLY A 429 -18.59 21.69 -15.87
N TRP A 430 -17.76 22.39 -15.10
CA TRP A 430 -16.56 23.05 -15.62
C TRP A 430 -15.47 22.06 -16.02
N ASN A 431 -15.17 21.06 -15.19
CA ASN A 431 -14.23 19.98 -15.52
C ASN A 431 -14.69 19.16 -16.73
N THR A 432 -16.00 18.90 -16.87
CA THR A 432 -16.56 18.23 -18.06
C THR A 432 -16.38 19.05 -19.33
N ARG A 433 -16.52 20.38 -19.25
CA ARG A 433 -16.28 21.27 -20.40
C ARG A 433 -14.82 21.29 -20.80
N ILE A 434 -13.89 21.37 -19.83
CA ILE A 434 -12.45 21.26 -20.10
C ILE A 434 -12.13 19.91 -20.74
N ARG A 435 -12.63 18.80 -20.19
CA ARG A 435 -12.41 17.45 -20.74
C ARG A 435 -12.88 17.34 -22.19
N ARG A 436 -14.10 17.81 -22.49
CA ARG A 436 -14.66 17.77 -23.85
C ARG A 436 -13.87 18.66 -24.82
N ASP A 437 -13.43 19.83 -24.38
CA ASP A 437 -12.62 20.74 -25.20
C ASP A 437 -11.23 20.15 -25.48
N VAL A 438 -10.59 19.54 -24.49
CA VAL A 438 -9.33 18.79 -24.64
C VAL A 438 -9.49 17.66 -25.68
N GLN A 439 -10.53 16.84 -25.53
CA GLN A 439 -10.83 15.76 -26.47
C GLN A 439 -11.10 16.26 -27.89
N GLN A 440 -11.83 17.37 -28.05
CA GLN A 440 -12.11 17.93 -29.37
C GLN A 440 -10.88 18.53 -30.06
N ARG A 441 -9.92 19.06 -29.29
CA ARG A 441 -8.77 19.78 -29.84
C ARG A 441 -7.55 18.90 -30.07
N PHE A 442 -7.36 17.90 -29.22
CA PHE A 442 -6.13 17.09 -29.17
C PHE A 442 -6.37 15.60 -29.42
N GLY A 443 -7.64 15.15 -29.43
CA GLY A 443 -8.05 13.76 -29.66
C GLY A 443 -8.28 13.36 -31.10
#